data_AF-A0AAX7UUH9-F1
#
_entry.id   AF-A0AAX7UUH9-F1
#
_cell.length_a   1.000
_cell.length_b   1.000
_cell.length_c   1.000
_cell.angle_alpha   90.00
_cell.angle_beta   90.00
_cell.angle_gamma   90.00
#
_symmetry.space_group_name_H-M   'P 1'
#
loop_
_entity.id
_entity.type
_entity.pdbx_description
1 polymer ?
#
loop_
_entity_poly.entity_id
_entity_poly.type
_entity_poly.pdbx_seq_one_letter_code
_entity_poly.pdbx_strand_id
1 'polypeptide(L)'
;MASTDQSLLDLTDKETREKLSLWDRRADATAPLTEKQMDSVLEIRAAAEKLSVPSELPIEDLCSLSSRSLQSPFTATVPDSTENILLKGFQMLNMENNRIETAQQFFAWFAKLQANMGQDENAKYRKTRDDLNCYQEHCDVILKDVNTALEHLDSLQKQYLFVSNKTGALHEACEQLLKEQAELVDLAESIQQKLSYFNELENINTKLNSPTLSVNSEGFIPMLSKLDDCIEYVSSHRSRCLDEPPDEIMLKQEFVLPLCVSLRSKVKLQSAQCMWSEQ
;
A
#
# COMPACT_ATOMS: atom_id res chain seq x y z
N MET A 1 14.45 26.34 -10.35
CA MET A 1 14.07 27.47 -11.24
C MET A 1 15.29 27.78 -12.08
N ALA A 2 15.31 27.75 -13.42
CA ALA A 2 14.24 27.77 -14.39
C ALA A 2 14.56 26.80 -15.54
N SER A 3 13.52 26.05 -15.94
CA SER A 3 13.49 25.34 -17.21
C SER A 3 13.52 26.40 -18.32
N THR A 4 14.52 26.36 -19.20
CA THR A 4 14.52 27.21 -20.39
C THR A 4 14.18 26.33 -21.58
N ASP A 5 12.90 26.01 -21.64
CA ASP A 5 12.24 25.45 -22.81
C ASP A 5 12.06 26.61 -23.80
N GLN A 6 13.09 26.87 -24.62
CA GLN A 6 13.06 27.93 -25.62
C GLN A 6 12.80 27.31 -27.00
N SER A 7 11.52 27.35 -27.37
CA SER A 7 10.94 27.28 -28.71
C SER A 7 11.91 26.99 -29.87
N LEU A 8 11.76 25.81 -30.44
CA LEU A 8 12.34 25.34 -31.70
C LEU A 8 11.66 26.06 -32.89
N LEU A 9 11.85 27.37 -33.01
CA LEU A 9 11.34 28.17 -34.13
C LEU A 9 12.42 29.16 -34.60
N ASP A 10 12.92 28.91 -35.80
CA ASP A 10 13.75 29.76 -36.67
C ASP A 10 15.14 30.17 -36.13
N LEU A 11 16.11 29.25 -36.21
CA LEU A 11 17.54 29.59 -36.07
C LEU A 11 18.07 30.00 -37.45
N THR A 12 18.61 31.21 -37.56
CA THR A 12 19.26 31.67 -38.80
C THR A 12 20.55 30.86 -39.06
N ASP A 13 20.96 30.71 -40.32
CA ASP A 13 22.19 29.96 -40.72
C ASP A 13 23.46 30.43 -39.97
N LYS A 14 23.46 31.69 -39.53
CA LYS A 14 24.54 32.25 -38.73
C LYS A 14 24.52 31.71 -37.29
N GLU A 15 23.35 31.65 -36.67
CA GLU A 15 23.17 31.12 -35.31
C GLU A 15 23.37 29.61 -35.26
N THR A 16 22.96 28.87 -36.30
CA THR A 16 23.25 27.42 -36.39
C THR A 16 24.75 27.18 -36.49
N ARG A 17 25.47 27.98 -37.31
CA ARG A 17 26.94 27.90 -37.43
C ARG A 17 27.65 28.28 -36.13
N GLU A 18 27.18 29.31 -35.43
CA GLU A 18 27.72 29.70 -34.12
C GLU A 18 27.48 28.59 -33.08
N LYS A 19 26.29 28.00 -33.02
CA LYS A 19 26.00 26.87 -32.11
C LYS A 19 26.82 25.61 -32.44
N LEU A 20 27.02 25.30 -33.72
CA LEU A 20 27.90 24.21 -34.15
C LEU A 20 29.36 24.47 -33.79
N SER A 21 29.82 25.72 -33.85
CA SER A 21 31.19 26.08 -33.43
C SER A 21 31.43 25.86 -31.93
N LEU A 22 30.37 25.86 -31.11
CA LEU A 22 30.45 25.55 -29.68
C LEU A 22 30.59 24.05 -29.41
N TRP A 23 30.24 23.18 -30.37
CA TRP A 23 30.42 21.72 -30.25
C TRP A 23 31.90 21.33 -30.43
N ASP A 24 32.62 22.03 -31.30
CA ASP A 24 34.04 21.76 -31.63
C ASP A 24 35.05 22.45 -30.68
N ARG A 25 34.57 23.14 -29.64
CA ARG A 25 35.46 23.85 -28.70
C ARG A 25 36.23 22.85 -27.82
N ARG A 26 37.56 22.99 -27.78
CA ARG A 26 38.45 22.13 -26.96
C ARG A 26 38.26 22.29 -25.44
N ALA A 27 37.66 23.40 -25.01
CA ALA A 27 37.30 23.67 -23.62
C ALA A 27 35.81 24.04 -23.56
N ASP A 28 35.04 23.30 -22.76
CA ASP A 28 33.59 23.38 -22.58
C ASP A 28 32.75 23.10 -23.86
N ALA A 29 33.01 21.97 -24.51
CA ALA A 29 32.14 21.47 -25.57
C ALA A 29 30.74 21.18 -25.01
N THR A 30 29.69 21.59 -25.73
CA THR A 30 28.29 21.34 -25.31
C THR A 30 27.86 19.88 -25.43
N ALA A 31 28.71 19.03 -26.03
CA ALA A 31 28.54 17.58 -26.10
C ALA A 31 29.90 16.90 -25.85
N PRO A 32 30.42 16.93 -24.61
CA PRO A 32 31.70 16.31 -24.30
C PRO A 32 31.55 14.79 -24.38
N LEU A 33 32.35 14.16 -25.23
CA LEU A 33 32.41 12.70 -25.29
C LEU A 33 33.00 12.15 -23.99
N THR A 34 32.40 11.11 -23.43
CA THR A 34 33.01 10.38 -22.31
C THR A 34 34.27 9.66 -22.78
N GLU A 35 35.20 9.39 -21.86
CA GLU A 35 36.49 8.74 -22.15
C GLU A 35 36.31 7.44 -22.97
N LYS A 36 35.32 6.61 -22.62
CA LYS A 36 34.97 5.39 -23.37
C LYS A 36 34.49 5.65 -24.80
N GLN A 37 33.76 6.75 -25.03
CA GLN A 37 33.29 7.14 -26.37
C GLN A 37 34.45 7.66 -27.21
N MET A 38 35.37 8.41 -26.59
CA MET A 38 36.60 8.88 -27.23
C MET A 38 37.48 7.70 -27.67
N ASP A 39 37.66 6.71 -26.80
CA ASP A 39 38.41 5.49 -27.11
C ASP A 39 37.77 4.72 -28.28
N SER A 40 36.44 4.58 -28.28
CA SER A 40 35.73 3.91 -29.36
C SER A 40 35.85 4.65 -30.70
N VAL A 41 35.81 5.98 -30.70
CA VAL A 41 36.03 6.81 -31.91
C VAL A 41 37.46 6.64 -32.43
N LEU A 42 38.47 6.61 -31.54
CA LEU A 42 39.86 6.38 -31.92
C LEU A 42 40.08 4.99 -32.51
N GLU A 43 39.42 3.97 -31.95
CA GLU A 43 39.47 2.59 -32.46
C GLU A 43 38.83 2.48 -33.84
N ILE A 44 37.65 3.07 -34.04
CA ILE A 44 36.97 3.11 -35.35
C ILE A 44 37.81 3.86 -36.38
N ARG A 45 38.42 5.00 -36.01
CA ARG A 45 39.28 5.76 -36.91
C ARG A 45 40.50 4.96 -37.35
N ALA A 46 41.16 4.27 -36.41
CA ALA A 46 42.30 3.42 -36.72
C ALA A 46 41.90 2.22 -37.61
N ALA A 47 40.69 1.69 -37.45
CA ALA A 47 40.14 0.66 -38.31
C ALA A 47 39.79 1.20 -39.72
N ALA A 48 39.24 2.41 -39.81
CA ALA A 48 38.89 3.06 -41.08
C ALA A 48 40.13 3.45 -41.90
N GLU A 49 41.22 3.89 -41.27
CA GLU A 49 42.50 4.17 -41.94
C GLU A 49 43.19 2.89 -42.47
N LYS A 50 42.84 1.72 -41.94
CA LYS A 50 43.28 0.41 -42.43
C LYS A 50 42.35 -0.21 -43.48
N LEU A 51 41.18 0.39 -43.72
CA LEU A 51 40.25 -0.11 -44.74
C LEU A 51 40.83 0.24 -46.12
N SER A 52 41.48 -0.74 -46.76
CA SER A 52 41.82 -0.63 -48.17
C SER A 52 40.54 -0.40 -48.97
N VAL A 53 40.54 0.65 -49.80
CA VAL A 53 39.42 1.01 -50.68
C VAL A 53 38.99 -0.23 -51.47
N PRO A 54 37.68 -0.53 -51.56
CA PRO A 54 37.19 -1.69 -52.29
C PRO A 54 37.71 -1.71 -53.74
N SER A 55 38.25 -2.85 -54.16
CA SER A 55 38.86 -3.07 -55.49
C SER A 55 37.86 -3.05 -56.66
N GLU A 56 36.58 -2.80 -56.42
CA GLU A 56 35.51 -2.70 -57.44
C GLU A 56 34.97 -1.26 -57.61
N LEU A 57 35.71 -0.25 -57.15
CA LEU A 57 35.44 1.12 -57.58
C LEU A 57 36.26 1.40 -58.85
N PRO A 58 35.62 1.73 -59.99
CA PRO A 58 36.32 2.19 -61.19
C PRO A 58 36.79 3.63 -60.92
N ILE A 59 37.82 3.75 -60.10
CA ILE A 59 38.47 5.01 -59.78
C ILE A 59 39.95 4.77 -60.03
N GLU A 60 40.30 4.68 -61.31
CA GLU A 60 41.65 5.03 -61.72
C GLU A 60 41.78 6.55 -61.50
N ASP A 61 42.71 6.93 -60.62
CA ASP A 61 43.09 8.28 -60.23
C ASP A 61 42.18 9.09 -59.28
N LEU A 62 42.37 8.89 -57.97
CA LEU A 62 42.14 9.97 -56.98
C LEU A 62 43.31 10.19 -55.98
N CYS A 63 44.49 9.59 -56.19
CA CYS A 63 45.69 9.94 -55.42
C CYS A 63 46.59 10.99 -56.09
N SER A 64 46.17 11.57 -57.21
CA SER A 64 47.00 12.54 -57.95
C SER A 64 46.29 13.89 -58.14
N LEU A 65 45.64 14.43 -57.11
CA LEU A 65 45.29 15.86 -57.06
C LEU A 65 46.51 16.73 -56.72
N SER A 66 47.60 16.52 -57.47
CA SER A 66 48.56 17.58 -57.73
C SER A 66 48.94 17.51 -59.18
N SER A 67 48.32 18.42 -59.95
CA SER A 67 48.78 18.84 -61.28
C SER A 67 48.64 17.80 -62.41
N ARG A 68 47.58 17.90 -63.21
CA ARG A 68 47.69 18.24 -64.64
C ARG A 68 46.34 18.25 -65.37
N SER A 69 46.22 19.30 -66.19
CA SER A 69 45.27 19.61 -67.25
C SER A 69 44.46 18.46 -67.86
N LEU A 70 43.16 18.75 -67.97
CA LEU A 70 42.13 18.15 -68.82
C LEU A 70 42.64 17.81 -70.23
N GLN A 71 42.37 16.59 -70.68
CA GLN A 71 41.86 16.24 -72.02
C GLN A 71 41.61 14.72 -72.07
N SER A 72 40.35 14.31 -71.93
CA SER A 72 39.90 12.96 -72.28
C SER A 72 38.65 13.07 -73.17
N PRO A 73 38.64 12.43 -74.35
CA PRO A 73 37.49 12.46 -75.24
C PRO A 73 36.37 11.58 -74.66
N PHE A 74 35.27 12.22 -74.25
CA PHE A 74 34.12 11.54 -73.70
C PHE A 74 33.35 10.82 -74.82
N THR A 75 33.53 9.51 -74.93
CA THR A 75 32.52 8.59 -75.49
C THR A 75 32.32 7.46 -74.52
N ALA A 76 31.49 7.68 -73.50
CA ALA A 76 31.03 6.65 -72.60
C ALA A 76 29.87 5.88 -73.26
N THR A 77 30.16 4.76 -73.93
CA THR A 77 29.13 3.76 -74.26
C THR A 77 28.71 3.06 -72.97
N VAL A 78 27.50 3.38 -72.52
CA VAL A 78 26.84 2.74 -71.38
C VAL A 78 26.54 1.28 -71.72
N PRO A 79 26.83 0.30 -70.85
CA PRO A 79 26.49 -1.10 -71.09
C PRO A 79 24.96 -1.32 -71.26
N ASP A 80 24.54 -2.19 -72.19
CA ASP A 80 23.12 -2.49 -72.50
C ASP A 80 22.28 -2.87 -71.26
N SER A 81 22.91 -3.43 -70.22
CA SER A 81 22.26 -3.81 -68.96
C SER A 81 21.82 -2.59 -68.13
N THR A 82 22.61 -1.52 -68.15
CA THR A 82 22.30 -0.27 -67.44
C THR A 82 21.26 0.58 -68.15
N GLU A 83 21.18 0.51 -69.48
CA GLU A 83 20.14 1.21 -70.25
C GLU A 83 18.74 0.72 -69.86
N ASN A 84 18.57 -0.60 -69.69
CA ASN A 84 17.28 -1.17 -69.27
C ASN A 84 16.85 -0.74 -67.86
N ILE A 85 17.80 -0.59 -66.93
CA ILE A 85 17.52 -0.13 -65.56
C ILE A 85 17.09 1.34 -65.58
N LEU A 86 17.80 2.16 -66.36
CA LEU A 86 17.46 3.57 -66.54
C LEU A 86 16.09 3.70 -67.21
N LEU A 87 15.83 2.96 -68.29
CA LEU A 87 14.55 2.97 -69.02
C LEU A 87 13.39 2.55 -68.11
N LYS A 88 13.58 1.53 -67.27
CA LYS A 88 12.59 1.11 -66.26
C LYS A 88 12.34 2.21 -65.22
N GLY A 89 13.40 2.89 -64.76
CA GLY A 89 13.27 4.07 -63.89
C GLY A 89 12.49 5.20 -64.55
N PHE A 90 12.75 5.50 -65.82
CA PHE A 90 12.01 6.51 -66.59
C PHE A 90 10.54 6.12 -66.84
N GLN A 91 10.25 4.83 -67.04
CA GLN A 91 8.89 4.30 -67.17
C GLN A 91 8.13 4.34 -65.84
N MET A 92 8.76 3.97 -64.72
CA MET A 92 8.14 4.06 -63.38
C MET A 92 7.77 5.50 -63.00
N LEU A 93 8.48 6.49 -63.55
CA LEU A 93 8.19 7.91 -63.38
C LEU A 93 7.21 8.45 -64.44
N ASN A 94 6.75 7.58 -65.35
CA ASN A 94 5.81 7.85 -66.45
C ASN A 94 6.34 8.87 -67.48
N MET A 95 7.62 8.78 -67.84
CA MET A 95 8.36 9.81 -68.60
C MET A 95 8.95 9.34 -69.94
N GLU A 96 8.41 8.28 -70.54
CA GLU A 96 8.89 7.71 -71.81
C GLU A 96 8.90 8.71 -72.99
N ASN A 97 8.14 9.82 -72.90
CA ASN A 97 7.95 10.78 -73.99
C ASN A 97 8.66 12.15 -73.83
N ASN A 98 9.38 12.43 -72.73
CA ASN A 98 10.00 13.74 -72.51
C ASN A 98 11.53 13.65 -72.58
N ARG A 99 12.10 13.83 -73.78
CA ARG A 99 13.55 14.01 -73.93
C ARG A 99 13.98 15.29 -73.19
N ILE A 100 14.99 15.17 -72.32
CA ILE A 100 15.55 16.31 -71.59
C ILE A 100 16.52 17.01 -72.53
N GLU A 101 16.16 18.19 -73.02
CA GLU A 101 16.95 18.94 -74.00
C GLU A 101 17.68 20.14 -73.38
N THR A 102 17.25 20.60 -72.19
CA THR A 102 17.80 21.78 -71.51
C THR A 102 18.12 21.51 -70.04
N ALA A 103 19.17 22.15 -69.49
CA ALA A 103 19.56 22.00 -68.07
C ALA A 103 18.46 22.40 -67.08
N GLN A 104 17.64 23.41 -67.40
CA GLN A 104 16.48 23.79 -66.58
C GLN A 104 15.43 22.66 -66.52
N GLN A 105 15.24 21.93 -67.61
CA GLN A 105 14.36 20.78 -67.69
C GLN A 105 14.89 19.61 -66.85
N PHE A 106 16.22 19.44 -66.81
CA PHE A 106 16.89 18.51 -65.92
C PHE A 106 16.68 18.86 -64.44
N PHE A 107 16.86 20.12 -64.03
CA PHE A 107 16.65 20.51 -62.63
C PHE A 107 15.19 20.36 -62.18
N ALA A 108 14.23 20.74 -63.03
CA ALA A 108 12.82 20.53 -62.75
C ALA A 108 12.46 19.04 -62.65
N TRP A 109 13.05 18.21 -63.53
CA TRP A 109 12.92 16.75 -63.48
C TRP A 109 13.52 16.17 -62.19
N PHE A 110 14.74 16.55 -61.84
CA PHE A 110 15.44 16.07 -60.66
C PHE A 110 14.68 16.44 -59.38
N ALA A 111 14.16 17.66 -59.30
CA ALA A 111 13.31 18.10 -58.19
C ALA A 111 12.04 17.25 -58.07
N LYS A 112 11.39 16.89 -59.19
CA LYS A 112 10.20 16.02 -59.20
C LYS A 112 10.55 14.59 -58.79
N LEU A 113 11.66 14.04 -59.27
CA LEU A 113 12.14 12.71 -58.88
C LEU A 113 12.45 12.66 -57.38
N GLN A 114 13.18 13.64 -56.87
CA GLN A 114 13.53 13.76 -55.45
C GLN A 114 12.28 13.91 -54.58
N ALA A 115 11.28 14.69 -55.03
CA ALA A 115 10.00 14.82 -54.34
C ALA A 115 9.20 13.51 -54.33
N ASN A 116 9.19 12.75 -55.43
CA ASN A 116 8.46 11.48 -55.50
C ASN A 116 9.09 10.39 -54.62
N MET A 117 10.42 10.23 -54.71
CA MET A 117 11.19 9.31 -53.85
C MET A 117 11.01 9.67 -52.36
N GLY A 118 11.10 10.96 -52.04
CA GLY A 118 10.93 11.47 -50.69
C GLY A 118 9.49 11.44 -50.17
N GLN A 119 8.48 11.18 -51.01
CA GLN A 119 7.10 11.03 -50.57
C GLN A 119 6.73 9.56 -50.35
N ASP A 120 7.05 8.65 -51.27
CA ASP A 120 6.57 7.26 -51.16
C ASP A 120 7.30 6.45 -50.08
N GLU A 121 8.63 6.60 -49.95
CA GLU A 121 9.39 5.90 -48.91
C GLU A 121 9.14 6.53 -47.54
N ASN A 122 9.21 7.86 -47.44
CA ASN A 122 9.02 8.54 -46.16
C ASN A 122 7.57 8.47 -45.65
N ALA A 123 6.57 8.32 -46.53
CA ALA A 123 5.18 8.15 -46.09
C ALA A 123 4.99 6.85 -45.30
N LYS A 124 5.66 5.76 -45.68
CA LYS A 124 5.61 4.48 -44.96
C LYS A 124 6.22 4.62 -43.56
N TYR A 125 7.41 5.22 -43.47
CA TYR A 125 8.07 5.45 -42.18
C TYR A 125 7.29 6.42 -41.28
N ARG A 126 6.70 7.49 -41.84
CA ARG A 126 5.84 8.41 -41.08
C ARG A 126 4.63 7.68 -40.52
N LYS A 127 3.93 6.89 -41.34
CA LYS A 127 2.77 6.11 -40.89
C LYS A 127 3.15 5.16 -39.76
N THR A 128 4.21 4.37 -39.92
CA THR A 128 4.66 3.45 -38.86
C THR A 128 5.05 4.18 -37.58
N ARG A 129 5.72 5.34 -37.68
CA ARG A 129 6.04 6.17 -36.51
C ARG A 129 4.78 6.69 -35.82
N ASP A 130 3.80 7.14 -36.58
CA ASP A 130 2.54 7.67 -36.03
C ASP A 130 1.74 6.54 -35.35
N ASP A 131 1.71 5.33 -35.94
CA ASP A 131 1.13 4.13 -35.34
C ASP A 131 1.85 3.77 -34.02
N LEU A 132 3.18 3.76 -34.00
CA LEU A 132 3.97 3.50 -32.78
C LEU A 132 3.73 4.55 -31.69
N ASN A 133 3.62 5.83 -32.06
CA ASN A 133 3.32 6.89 -31.11
C ASN A 133 1.92 6.72 -30.50
N CYS A 134 0.93 6.32 -31.31
CA CYS A 134 -0.41 5.98 -30.83
C CYS A 134 -0.39 4.80 -29.85
N TYR A 135 0.40 3.75 -30.13
CA TYR A 135 0.58 2.64 -29.19
C TYR A 135 1.28 3.08 -27.90
N GLN A 136 2.27 3.96 -27.99
CA GLN A 136 2.93 4.52 -26.81
C GLN A 136 1.95 5.30 -25.94
N GLU A 137 1.17 6.21 -26.52
CA GLU A 137 0.15 6.97 -25.80
C GLU A 137 -0.90 6.06 -25.14
N HIS A 138 -1.35 5.01 -25.83
CA HIS A 138 -2.23 4.01 -25.22
C HIS A 138 -1.60 3.27 -24.05
N CYS A 139 -0.33 2.87 -24.16
CA CYS A 139 0.40 2.25 -23.05
C CYS A 139 0.51 3.20 -21.86
N ASP A 140 0.76 4.49 -22.10
CA ASP A 140 0.84 5.50 -21.04
C ASP A 140 -0.51 5.70 -20.33
N VAL A 141 -1.62 5.69 -21.07
CA VAL A 141 -2.98 5.73 -20.49
C VAL A 141 -3.25 4.50 -19.64
N ILE A 142 -2.96 3.30 -20.17
CA ILE A 142 -3.16 2.05 -19.41
C ILE A 142 -2.29 2.04 -18.15
N LEU A 143 -1.04 2.47 -18.25
CA LEU A 143 -0.13 2.53 -17.11
C LEU A 143 -0.63 3.51 -16.05
N LYS A 144 -1.18 4.66 -16.48
CA LYS A 144 -1.84 5.61 -15.57
C LYS A 144 -3.06 4.99 -14.88
N ASP A 145 -3.93 4.32 -15.63
CA ASP A 145 -5.13 3.67 -15.08
C ASP A 145 -4.78 2.57 -14.08
N VAL A 146 -3.76 1.76 -14.38
CA VAL A 146 -3.25 0.73 -13.46
C VAL A 146 -2.70 1.37 -12.18
N ASN A 147 -1.93 2.44 -12.28
CA ASN A 147 -1.43 3.15 -11.10
C ASN A 147 -2.57 3.72 -10.24
N THR A 148 -3.58 4.35 -10.86
CA THR A 148 -4.77 4.83 -10.14
C THR A 148 -5.54 3.68 -9.49
N ALA A 149 -5.68 2.53 -10.15
CA ALA A 149 -6.30 1.35 -9.56
C ALA A 149 -5.51 0.82 -8.34
N LEU A 150 -4.17 0.82 -8.42
CA LEU A 150 -3.30 0.44 -7.29
C LEU A 150 -3.45 1.40 -6.11
N GLU A 151 -3.53 2.71 -6.35
CA GLU A 151 -3.78 3.71 -5.31
C GLU A 151 -5.16 3.50 -4.65
N HIS A 152 -6.19 3.19 -5.42
CA HIS A 152 -7.51 2.87 -4.89
C HIS A 152 -7.50 1.60 -4.02
N LEU A 153 -6.77 0.56 -4.45
CA LEU A 153 -6.59 -0.69 -3.70
C LEU A 153 -5.84 -0.45 -2.38
N ASP A 154 -4.78 0.34 -2.39
CA ASP A 154 -4.04 0.73 -1.19
C ASP A 154 -4.92 1.52 -0.21
N SER A 155 -5.70 2.49 -0.72
CA SER A 155 -6.67 3.23 0.09
C SER A 155 -7.72 2.30 0.70
N LEU A 156 -8.26 1.36 -0.09
CA LEU A 156 -9.25 0.39 0.41
C LEU A 156 -8.65 -0.52 1.49
N GLN A 157 -7.41 -0.98 1.32
CA GLN A 157 -6.71 -1.77 2.32
C GLN A 157 -6.54 -1.00 3.63
N LYS A 158 -6.11 0.27 3.55
CA LYS A 158 -5.99 1.15 4.72
C LYS A 158 -7.32 1.34 5.45
N GLN A 159 -8.41 1.55 4.71
CA GLN A 159 -9.76 1.66 5.28
C GLN A 159 -10.21 0.34 5.93
N TYR A 160 -9.97 -0.80 5.28
CA TYR A 160 -10.28 -2.10 5.84
C TYR A 160 -9.52 -2.35 7.15
N LEU A 161 -8.22 -2.07 7.19
CA LEU A 161 -7.42 -2.20 8.41
C LEU A 161 -7.91 -1.26 9.51
N PHE A 162 -8.27 -0.03 9.17
CA PHE A 162 -8.83 0.92 10.13
C PHE A 162 -10.14 0.42 10.74
N VAL A 163 -11.07 -0.07 9.91
CA VAL A 163 -12.34 -0.63 10.39
C VAL A 163 -12.10 -1.89 11.19
N SER A 164 -11.24 -2.79 10.73
CA SER A 164 -10.89 -4.03 11.43
C SER A 164 -10.29 -3.75 12.81
N ASN A 165 -9.34 -2.83 12.90
CA ASN A 165 -8.72 -2.46 14.17
C ASN A 165 -9.74 -1.79 15.12
N LYS A 166 -10.58 -0.89 14.61
CA LYS A 166 -11.66 -0.28 15.42
C LYS A 166 -12.68 -1.29 15.92
N THR A 167 -13.10 -2.22 15.08
CA THR A 167 -14.03 -3.29 15.46
C THR A 167 -13.37 -4.25 16.45
N GLY A 168 -12.08 -4.56 16.28
CA GLY A 168 -11.30 -5.36 17.23
C GLY A 168 -11.24 -4.71 18.61
N ALA A 169 -10.88 -3.42 18.67
CA ALA A 169 -10.85 -2.66 19.92
C ALA A 169 -12.24 -2.54 20.58
N LEU A 170 -13.30 -2.35 19.78
CA LEU A 170 -14.67 -2.33 20.30
C LEU A 170 -15.08 -3.70 20.85
N HIS A 171 -14.75 -4.77 20.15
CA HIS A 171 -15.04 -6.13 20.61
C HIS A 171 -14.31 -6.45 21.91
N GLU A 172 -13.02 -6.10 22.01
CA GLU A 172 -12.24 -6.26 23.24
C GLU A 172 -12.85 -5.47 24.42
N ALA A 173 -13.28 -4.22 24.18
CA ALA A 173 -13.97 -3.44 25.19
C ALA A 173 -15.30 -4.07 25.63
N CYS A 174 -16.08 -4.63 24.69
CA CYS A 174 -17.31 -5.34 25.01
C CYS A 174 -17.06 -6.61 25.82
N GLU A 175 -16.05 -7.41 25.47
CA GLU A 175 -15.68 -8.61 26.22
C GLU A 175 -15.22 -8.27 27.65
N GLN A 176 -14.43 -7.20 27.80
CA GLN A 176 -14.00 -6.72 29.11
C GLN A 176 -15.19 -6.27 29.97
N LEU A 177 -16.15 -5.53 29.39
CA LEU A 177 -17.38 -5.13 30.08
C LEU A 177 -18.23 -6.33 30.50
N LEU A 178 -18.35 -7.35 29.64
CA LEU A 178 -19.09 -8.58 29.97
C LEU A 178 -18.42 -9.33 31.12
N LYS A 179 -17.08 -9.38 31.14
CA LYS A 179 -16.32 -9.98 32.22
C LYS A 179 -16.54 -9.23 33.54
N GLU A 180 -16.43 -7.90 33.54
CA GLU A 180 -16.67 -7.07 34.73
C GLU A 180 -18.11 -7.21 35.23
N GLN A 181 -19.08 -7.28 34.32
CA GLN A 181 -20.47 -7.54 34.69
C GLN A 181 -20.62 -8.90 35.38
N ALA A 182 -20.01 -9.96 34.85
CA ALA A 182 -20.06 -11.29 35.48
C ALA A 182 -19.42 -11.28 36.87
N GLU A 183 -18.25 -10.66 37.02
CA GLU A 183 -17.56 -10.53 38.31
C GLU A 183 -18.41 -9.75 39.33
N LEU A 184 -19.10 -8.68 38.91
CA LEU A 184 -20.01 -7.91 39.77
C LEU A 184 -21.25 -8.72 40.16
N VAL A 185 -21.81 -9.52 39.27
CA VAL A 185 -22.94 -10.42 39.57
C VAL A 185 -22.51 -11.49 40.58
N ASP A 186 -21.37 -12.14 40.36
CA ASP A 186 -20.82 -13.14 41.29
C ASP A 186 -20.57 -12.52 42.69
N LEU A 187 -20.05 -11.28 42.73
CA LEU A 187 -19.86 -10.56 43.99
C LEU A 187 -21.20 -10.25 44.67
N ALA A 188 -22.19 -9.78 43.92
CA ALA A 188 -23.52 -9.49 44.45
C ALA A 188 -24.20 -10.75 45.00
N GLU A 189 -24.09 -11.88 44.30
CA GLU A 189 -24.59 -13.18 44.78
C GLU A 189 -23.85 -13.62 46.04
N SER A 190 -22.53 -13.44 46.11
CA SER A 190 -21.74 -13.73 47.32
C SER A 190 -22.18 -12.88 48.51
N ILE A 191 -22.44 -11.59 48.29
CA ILE A 191 -22.95 -10.68 49.34
C ILE A 191 -24.36 -11.11 49.75
N GLN A 192 -25.24 -11.44 48.81
CA GLN A 192 -26.61 -11.89 49.09
C GLN A 192 -26.64 -13.20 49.88
N GLN A 193 -25.74 -14.14 49.54
CA GLN A 193 -25.57 -15.39 50.27
C GLN A 193 -25.06 -15.13 51.69
N LYS A 194 -24.10 -14.22 51.88
CA LYS A 194 -23.65 -13.80 53.22
C LYS A 194 -24.80 -13.18 54.03
N LEU A 195 -25.58 -12.28 53.42
CA LEU A 195 -26.70 -11.60 54.06
C LEU A 195 -27.84 -12.54 54.41
N SER A 196 -28.08 -13.61 53.65
CA SER A 196 -29.15 -14.57 53.95
C SER A 196 -28.96 -15.24 55.31
N TYR A 197 -27.72 -15.60 55.69
CA TYR A 197 -27.42 -16.13 57.02
C TYR A 197 -27.73 -15.12 58.13
N PHE A 198 -27.47 -13.82 57.91
CA PHE A 198 -27.79 -12.79 58.89
C PHE A 198 -29.31 -12.55 59.02
N ASN A 199 -30.02 -12.50 57.89
CA ASN A 199 -31.48 -12.37 57.86
C ASN A 199 -32.19 -13.58 58.52
N GLU A 200 -31.71 -14.80 58.26
CA GLU A 200 -32.22 -16.00 58.93
C GLU A 200 -31.96 -15.96 60.44
N LEU A 201 -30.78 -15.50 60.87
CA LEU A 201 -30.47 -15.34 62.29
C LEU A 201 -31.40 -14.31 62.97
N GLU A 202 -31.70 -13.20 62.31
CA GLU A 202 -32.65 -12.19 62.79
C GLU A 202 -34.09 -12.74 62.83
N ASN A 203 -34.50 -13.48 61.81
CA ASN A 203 -35.82 -14.15 61.76
C ASN A 203 -35.98 -15.18 62.88
N ILE A 204 -34.94 -15.98 63.15
CA ILE A 204 -34.95 -16.93 64.27
C ILE A 204 -35.00 -16.18 65.61
N ASN A 205 -34.24 -15.08 65.74
CA ASN A 205 -34.27 -14.26 66.95
C ASN A 205 -35.65 -13.64 67.23
N THR A 206 -36.34 -13.12 66.22
CA THR A 206 -37.71 -12.57 66.39
C THR A 206 -38.70 -13.68 66.78
N LYS A 207 -38.59 -14.87 66.18
CA LYS A 207 -39.41 -16.03 66.55
C LYS A 207 -39.14 -16.48 67.98
N LEU A 208 -37.88 -16.62 68.39
CA LEU A 208 -37.49 -16.97 69.76
C LEU A 208 -37.93 -15.94 70.79
N ASN A 209 -38.05 -14.67 70.42
CA ASN A 209 -38.57 -13.60 71.27
C ASN A 209 -40.09 -13.47 71.26
N SER A 210 -40.80 -14.22 70.41
CA SER A 210 -42.26 -14.28 70.43
C SER A 210 -42.77 -14.95 71.71
N PRO A 211 -43.72 -14.33 72.43
CA PRO A 211 -44.40 -14.93 73.59
C PRO A 211 -45.16 -16.23 73.25
N THR A 212 -45.43 -16.46 71.97
CA THR A 212 -46.25 -17.58 71.47
C THR A 212 -45.42 -18.79 71.03
N LEU A 213 -44.09 -18.76 71.20
CA LEU A 213 -43.22 -19.84 70.74
C LEU A 213 -43.37 -21.08 71.63
N SER A 214 -43.83 -22.19 71.03
CA SER A 214 -43.97 -23.48 71.68
C SER A 214 -42.81 -24.41 71.31
N VAL A 215 -42.06 -24.85 72.32
CA VAL A 215 -40.99 -25.85 72.20
C VAL A 215 -41.49 -27.24 71.80
N ASN A 216 -42.80 -27.50 71.93
CA ASN A 216 -43.45 -28.74 71.51
C ASN A 216 -43.87 -28.72 70.03
N SER A 217 -43.59 -27.64 69.28
CA SER A 217 -43.90 -27.56 67.87
C SER A 217 -42.88 -28.35 67.03
N GLU A 218 -43.35 -29.08 66.02
CA GLU A 218 -42.49 -29.88 65.11
C GLU A 218 -41.41 -29.03 64.40
N GLY A 219 -41.60 -27.71 64.31
CA GLY A 219 -40.66 -26.79 63.68
C GLY A 219 -39.53 -26.26 64.58
N PHE A 220 -39.52 -26.56 65.89
CA PHE A 220 -38.53 -26.01 66.82
C PHE A 220 -37.12 -26.60 66.61
N ILE A 221 -37.02 -27.92 66.46
CA ILE A 221 -35.72 -28.59 66.21
C ILE A 221 -35.10 -28.16 64.86
N PRO A 222 -35.85 -28.12 63.74
CA PRO A 222 -35.34 -27.58 62.47
C PRO A 222 -34.88 -26.11 62.57
N MET A 223 -35.53 -25.30 63.41
CA MET A 223 -35.13 -23.92 63.66
C MET A 223 -33.79 -23.82 64.41
N LEU A 224 -33.58 -24.68 65.41
CA LEU A 224 -32.30 -24.75 66.13
C LEU A 224 -31.17 -25.28 65.24
N SER A 225 -31.43 -26.29 64.41
CA SER A 225 -30.44 -26.79 63.45
C SER A 225 -30.00 -25.68 62.48
N LYS A 226 -30.95 -24.90 61.94
CA LYS A 226 -30.63 -23.74 61.08
C LYS A 226 -29.86 -22.65 61.82
N LEU A 227 -30.13 -22.45 63.12
CA LEU A 227 -29.40 -21.50 63.95
C LEU A 227 -27.95 -21.96 64.14
N ASP A 228 -27.74 -23.25 64.43
CA ASP A 228 -26.42 -23.84 64.56
C ASP A 228 -25.63 -23.70 63.24
N ASP A 229 -26.25 -23.96 62.09
CA ASP A 229 -25.64 -23.76 60.76
C ASP A 229 -25.22 -22.29 60.54
N CYS A 230 -26.05 -21.32 60.95
CA CYS A 230 -25.73 -19.89 60.85
C CYS A 230 -24.58 -19.49 61.79
N ILE A 231 -24.53 -20.06 63.00
CA ILE A 231 -23.45 -19.81 63.98
C ILE A 231 -22.14 -20.41 63.49
N GLU A 232 -22.16 -21.61 62.90
CA GLU A 232 -21.00 -22.25 62.29
C GLU A 232 -20.46 -21.42 61.13
N TYR A 233 -21.34 -20.91 60.26
CA TYR A 233 -20.96 -20.01 59.17
C TYR A 233 -20.29 -18.72 59.67
N VAL A 234 -20.88 -18.03 60.67
CA VAL A 234 -20.32 -16.80 61.25
C VAL A 234 -19.00 -17.06 61.98
N SER A 235 -18.88 -18.21 62.66
CA SER A 235 -17.67 -18.58 63.40
C SER A 235 -16.50 -18.91 62.48
N SER A 236 -16.77 -19.59 61.36
CA SER A 236 -15.77 -19.93 60.34
C SER A 236 -15.32 -18.74 59.49
N HIS A 237 -16.18 -17.73 59.30
CA HIS A 237 -15.87 -16.52 58.52
C HIS A 237 -15.36 -15.33 59.36
N ARG A 238 -15.25 -15.49 60.69
CA ARG A 238 -14.80 -14.43 61.63
C ARG A 238 -13.39 -13.90 61.32
N SER A 239 -12.49 -14.72 60.79
CA SER A 239 -11.11 -14.34 60.51
C SER A 239 -10.93 -13.57 59.19
N ARG A 240 -11.86 -13.68 58.24
CA ARG A 240 -11.77 -13.03 56.91
C ARG A 240 -12.46 -11.66 56.85
N CYS A 241 -13.39 -11.37 57.75
CA CYS A 241 -14.00 -10.04 57.90
C CYS A 241 -13.08 -9.00 58.57
N LEU A 242 -11.92 -9.40 59.10
CA LEU A 242 -10.99 -8.51 59.79
C LEU A 242 -10.11 -7.65 58.85
N ASP A 243 -10.20 -7.86 57.53
CA ASP A 243 -9.46 -7.09 56.51
C ASP A 243 -10.26 -5.89 55.94
N GLU A 244 -11.50 -5.64 56.40
CA GLU A 244 -12.31 -4.47 56.01
C GLU A 244 -12.38 -3.42 57.15
N PRO A 245 -12.63 -2.13 56.84
CA PRO A 245 -12.40 -1.02 57.76
C PRO A 245 -13.27 -1.10 59.04
N PRO A 246 -12.78 -0.53 60.16
CA PRO A 246 -13.27 -0.82 61.52
C PRO A 246 -14.69 -0.34 61.87
N ASP A 247 -15.37 0.40 60.99
CA ASP A 247 -16.62 1.07 61.35
C ASP A 247 -17.86 0.14 61.33
N GLU A 248 -17.80 -1.03 60.67
CA GLU A 248 -18.93 -1.97 60.59
C GLU A 248 -18.78 -3.20 61.51
N ILE A 249 -17.58 -3.43 62.05
CA ILE A 249 -17.25 -4.60 62.88
C ILE A 249 -17.82 -4.47 64.30
N MET A 250 -17.94 -3.25 64.82
CA MET A 250 -18.51 -2.98 66.14
C MET A 250 -20.00 -3.33 66.23
N LEU A 251 -20.77 -3.20 65.14
CA LEU A 251 -22.22 -3.40 65.14
C LEU A 251 -22.63 -4.89 65.24
N LYS A 252 -21.78 -5.85 64.83
CA LYS A 252 -22.15 -7.28 64.82
C LYS A 252 -21.69 -8.07 66.04
N GLN A 253 -20.62 -7.64 66.70
CA GLN A 253 -20.16 -8.25 67.95
C GLN A 253 -21.17 -8.03 69.09
N GLU A 254 -21.93 -6.94 68.99
CA GLU A 254 -23.01 -6.58 69.92
C GLU A 254 -24.30 -7.41 69.70
N PHE A 255 -24.51 -8.07 68.55
CA PHE A 255 -25.72 -8.88 68.29
C PHE A 255 -25.58 -10.36 68.64
N VAL A 256 -24.40 -10.95 68.39
CA VAL A 256 -24.19 -12.41 68.58
C VAL A 256 -24.11 -12.79 70.06
N LEU A 257 -23.50 -11.94 70.89
CA LEU A 257 -23.38 -12.17 72.33
C LEU A 257 -24.75 -12.18 73.04
N PRO A 258 -25.64 -11.20 72.83
CA PRO A 258 -26.99 -11.22 73.39
C PRO A 258 -27.86 -12.36 72.88
N LEU A 259 -27.75 -12.76 71.61
CA LEU A 259 -28.48 -13.92 71.09
C LEU A 259 -28.09 -15.19 71.84
N CYS A 260 -26.78 -15.46 71.94
CA CYS A 260 -26.25 -16.62 72.65
C CYS A 260 -26.65 -16.59 74.14
N VAL A 261 -26.59 -15.42 74.78
CA VAL A 261 -27.01 -15.25 76.18
C VAL A 261 -28.52 -15.44 76.35
N SER A 262 -29.34 -14.91 75.44
CA SER A 262 -30.81 -15.02 75.46
C SER A 262 -31.28 -16.46 75.24
N LEU A 263 -30.72 -17.15 74.24
CA LEU A 263 -30.97 -18.57 73.98
C LEU A 263 -30.60 -19.43 75.19
N ARG A 264 -29.40 -19.23 75.76
CA ARG A 264 -28.93 -20.00 76.92
C ARG A 264 -29.78 -19.75 78.17
N SER A 265 -30.31 -18.54 78.32
CA SER A 265 -31.19 -18.17 79.43
C SER A 265 -32.61 -18.74 79.25
N LYS A 266 -33.16 -18.70 78.03
CA LYS A 266 -34.48 -19.29 77.71
C LYS A 266 -34.47 -20.81 77.77
N VAL A 267 -33.44 -21.47 77.24
CA VAL A 267 -33.29 -22.94 77.37
C VAL A 267 -33.20 -23.35 78.84
N LYS A 268 -32.49 -22.59 79.68
CA LYS A 268 -32.45 -22.84 81.14
C LYS A 268 -33.80 -22.60 81.82
N LEU A 269 -34.49 -21.51 81.51
CA LEU A 269 -35.81 -21.19 82.08
C LEU A 269 -36.84 -22.24 81.70
N GLN A 270 -36.87 -22.67 80.44
CA GLN A 270 -37.83 -23.67 79.97
C GLN A 270 -37.48 -25.08 80.46
N SER A 271 -36.19 -25.44 80.55
CA SER A 271 -35.75 -26.71 81.18
C SER A 271 -36.15 -26.77 82.64
N ALA A 272 -36.04 -25.66 83.38
CA ALA A 272 -36.58 -25.56 84.72
C ALA A 272 -38.11 -25.72 84.70
N GLN A 273 -38.81 -25.04 83.79
CA GLN A 273 -40.28 -25.11 83.73
C GLN A 273 -40.81 -26.51 83.36
N CYS A 274 -40.11 -27.28 82.51
CA CYS A 274 -40.44 -28.68 82.25
C CYS A 274 -40.17 -29.57 83.47
N MET A 275 -39.04 -29.42 84.17
CA MET A 275 -38.79 -30.17 85.42
C MET A 275 -39.83 -29.90 86.51
N TRP A 276 -40.38 -28.68 86.57
CA TRP A 276 -41.44 -28.32 87.52
C TRP A 276 -42.84 -28.83 87.11
N SER A 277 -43.04 -29.24 85.85
CA SER A 277 -44.33 -29.76 85.36
C SER A 277 -44.43 -31.29 85.40
N GLU A 278 -43.33 -31.99 85.73
CA GLU A 278 -43.21 -33.46 85.80
C GLU A 278 -43.13 -34.00 87.24
N GLN A 279 -43.44 -33.15 88.23
CA GLN A 279 -43.44 -33.42 89.67
C GLN A 279 -44.85 -33.24 90.24
#